data_AF-A0A9P9C7Q4-F1
#
_entry.id   AF-A0A9P9C7Q4-F1
#
_cell.length_a   1.000
_cell.length_b   1.000
_cell.length_c   1.000
_cell.angle_alpha   90.00
_cell.angle_beta   90.00
_cell.angle_gamma   90.00
#
_symmetry.space_group_name_H-M   'P 1'
#
loop_
_entity.id
_entity.type
_entity.pdbx_description
1 polymer ?
#
loop_
_entity_poly.entity_id
_entity_poly.type
_entity_poly.pdbx_seq_one_letter_code
_entity_poly.pdbx_strand_id
1 'polypeptide(L)'
;MIALQLAIIALALVLPDSVVAATNKTPLFTDGLAPHFNKDISNIPHPKTDSRHNGVPVPQACKDHAKDAKCDVSKVTARRVKYDDCEDPWVLCRCDDANMSMDTLELRWAKVPTGIRSYTGAILAVKASGCSGLNYGGQFIAFSGDCDDTVFLHEAGHSLDAGFSGEQRWTGAVNNSSCVPDDYSNASPAENWTQNNVIVTWAKQYGGWPKVLAKNSKAGCLKPQFDVINNDKRIRTAQNAKKCLRNKRPPLTNLDFDQQEVISCNFTTPRENGDE
;
A
#
# COMPACT_ATOMS: atom_id res chain seq x y z
N MET A 1 -21.42 -47.79 42.02
CA MET A 1 -20.27 -47.16 41.34
C MET A 1 -20.82 -46.12 40.39
N ILE A 2 -20.79 -44.84 40.77
CA ILE A 2 -21.21 -43.71 39.93
C ILE A 2 -19.93 -42.95 39.60
N ALA A 3 -19.57 -42.91 38.33
CA ALA A 3 -18.41 -42.17 37.84
C ALA A 3 -18.79 -40.70 37.64
N LEU A 4 -18.10 -39.81 38.35
CA LEU A 4 -18.24 -38.37 38.23
C LEU A 4 -17.31 -37.89 37.10
N GLN A 5 -17.86 -37.51 35.95
CA GLN A 5 -17.10 -36.86 34.88
C GLN A 5 -17.00 -35.35 35.18
N LEU A 6 -15.79 -34.89 35.47
CA LEU A 6 -15.44 -33.47 35.52
C LEU A 6 -15.39 -32.92 34.10
N ALA A 7 -16.35 -32.07 33.75
CA ALA A 7 -16.27 -31.25 32.54
C ALA A 7 -15.35 -30.05 32.81
N ILE A 8 -14.17 -30.04 32.19
CA ILE A 8 -13.29 -28.88 32.15
C ILE A 8 -13.85 -27.94 31.08
N ILE A 9 -14.52 -26.87 31.51
CA ILE A 9 -14.89 -25.76 30.63
C ILE A 9 -13.62 -24.93 30.41
N ALA A 10 -12.97 -25.11 29.26
CA ALA A 10 -11.93 -24.20 28.81
C ALA A 10 -12.59 -22.87 28.40
N LEU A 11 -12.52 -21.87 29.29
CA LEU A 11 -12.91 -20.51 28.99
C LEU A 11 -11.85 -19.93 28.03
N ALA A 12 -12.14 -19.94 26.73
CA ALA A 12 -11.35 -19.24 25.75
C ALA A 12 -11.41 -17.75 26.08
N LEU A 13 -10.30 -17.19 26.58
CA LEU A 13 -10.11 -15.74 26.65
C LEU A 13 -10.06 -15.22 25.21
N VAL A 14 -11.21 -14.71 24.76
CA VAL A 14 -11.25 -13.78 23.62
C VAL A 14 -10.61 -12.50 24.14
N LEU A 15 -9.32 -12.31 23.84
CA LEU A 15 -8.71 -10.99 23.95
C LEU A 15 -9.45 -10.10 22.94
N PRO A 16 -9.96 -8.93 23.35
CA PRO A 16 -10.49 -7.99 22.37
C PRO A 16 -9.34 -7.63 21.43
N ASP A 17 -9.54 -7.84 20.12
CA ASP A 17 -8.74 -7.20 19.10
C ASP A 17 -8.66 -5.73 19.49
N SER A 18 -7.43 -5.22 19.67
CA SER A 18 -7.22 -3.80 19.89
C SER A 18 -7.62 -3.07 18.62
N VAL A 19 -8.91 -2.75 18.51
CA VAL A 19 -9.44 -1.84 17.51
C VAL A 19 -8.73 -0.52 17.75
N VAL A 20 -7.70 -0.25 16.96
CA VAL A 20 -6.99 1.02 17.02
C VAL A 20 -7.99 2.08 16.59
N ALA A 21 -8.36 2.94 17.54
CA ALA A 21 -9.45 3.89 17.35
C ALA A 21 -9.14 4.87 16.21
N ALA A 22 -10.18 5.17 15.42
CA ALA A 22 -10.13 6.20 14.41
C ALA A 22 -9.65 7.53 15.01
N THR A 23 -8.79 8.26 14.29
CA THR A 23 -8.16 9.46 14.83
C THR A 23 -9.11 10.66 14.91
N ASN A 24 -10.25 10.60 14.22
CA ASN A 24 -11.32 11.62 14.18
C ASN A 24 -10.80 13.06 13.98
N LYS A 25 -9.77 13.22 13.15
CA LYS A 25 -9.16 14.51 12.82
C LYS A 25 -9.73 15.05 11.52
N THR A 26 -9.77 16.37 11.41
CA THR A 26 -10.22 17.06 10.19
C THR A 26 -9.32 16.69 9.01
N PRO A 27 -9.88 16.29 7.86
CA PRO A 27 -9.10 16.03 6.64
C PRO A 27 -8.56 17.33 6.03
N LEU A 28 -7.35 17.29 5.49
CA LEU A 28 -6.78 18.39 4.69
C LEU A 28 -7.35 18.38 3.26
N PHE A 29 -7.53 17.19 2.68
CA PHE A 29 -8.12 16.96 1.36
C PHE A 29 -9.44 16.18 1.54
N THR A 30 -10.57 16.87 1.47
CA THR A 30 -11.91 16.30 1.73
C THR A 30 -12.42 15.39 0.60
N ASP A 31 -11.80 15.45 -0.57
CA ASP A 31 -12.09 14.66 -1.78
C ASP A 31 -11.03 13.57 -2.04
N GLY A 32 -10.23 13.26 -1.02
CA GLY A 32 -9.15 12.27 -1.08
C GLY A 32 -7.88 12.81 -1.76
N LEU A 33 -6.84 11.98 -1.83
CA LEU A 33 -5.55 12.39 -2.41
C LEU A 33 -5.52 12.41 -3.94
N ALA A 34 -6.28 11.53 -4.61
CA ALA A 34 -6.16 11.33 -6.06
C ALA A 34 -6.41 12.60 -6.89
N PRO A 35 -7.44 13.43 -6.64
CA PRO A 35 -7.68 14.67 -7.40
C PRO A 35 -6.52 15.67 -7.35
N HIS A 36 -5.74 15.66 -6.26
CA HIS A 36 -4.65 16.62 -6.03
C HIS A 36 -3.30 16.12 -6.53
N PHE A 37 -3.06 14.81 -6.49
CA PHE A 37 -1.73 14.26 -6.70
C PHE A 37 -1.61 13.29 -7.88
N ASN A 38 -2.71 12.67 -8.35
CA ASN A 38 -2.61 11.60 -9.35
C ASN A 38 -1.97 12.10 -10.64
N LYS A 39 -2.37 13.28 -11.15
CA LYS A 39 -1.80 13.86 -12.37
C LYS A 39 -0.27 13.97 -12.29
N ASP A 40 0.27 14.44 -11.17
CA ASP A 40 1.70 14.60 -11.00
C ASP A 40 2.37 13.25 -10.73
N ILE A 41 1.80 12.41 -9.87
CA ILE A 41 2.33 11.06 -9.57
C ILE A 41 2.41 10.21 -10.84
N SER A 42 1.43 10.31 -11.74
CA SER A 42 1.45 9.66 -13.05
C SER A 42 2.59 10.08 -13.96
N ASN A 43 3.21 11.24 -13.68
CA ASN A 43 4.35 11.78 -14.41
C ASN A 43 5.68 11.59 -13.66
N ILE A 44 5.71 10.84 -12.55
CA ILE A 44 6.97 10.48 -11.89
C ILE A 44 7.84 9.72 -12.89
N PRO A 45 9.12 10.13 -13.07
CA PRO A 45 10.05 9.37 -13.90
C PRO A 45 10.17 7.94 -13.39
N HIS A 46 9.98 6.98 -14.29
CA HIS A 46 10.07 5.55 -14.01
C HIS A 46 11.27 4.94 -14.75
N PRO A 47 11.87 3.86 -14.22
CA PRO A 47 12.98 3.19 -14.87
C PRO A 47 12.54 2.54 -16.19
N LYS A 48 13.51 2.28 -17.07
CA LYS A 48 13.24 1.44 -18.24
C LYS A 48 13.10 -0.01 -17.81
N THR A 49 12.32 -0.76 -18.56
CA THR A 49 12.28 -2.22 -18.42
C THR A 49 13.48 -2.83 -19.16
N ASP A 50 14.38 -3.46 -18.41
CA ASP A 50 15.55 -4.19 -18.93
C ASP A 50 15.14 -5.52 -19.57
N SER A 51 14.26 -6.28 -18.91
CA SER A 51 13.79 -7.57 -19.43
C SER A 51 12.39 -7.93 -18.95
N ARG A 52 11.70 -8.72 -19.79
CA ARG A 52 10.39 -9.32 -19.49
C ARG A 52 10.45 -10.82 -19.78
N HIS A 53 9.97 -11.61 -18.84
CA HIS A 53 9.74 -13.05 -19.04
C HIS A 53 8.29 -13.36 -18.71
N ASN A 54 7.49 -13.64 -19.74
CA ASN A 54 6.10 -14.04 -19.60
C ASN A 54 5.98 -15.54 -19.31
N GLY A 55 4.87 -15.97 -18.73
CA GLY A 55 4.59 -17.39 -18.49
C GLY A 55 5.53 -18.02 -17.46
N VAL A 56 6.11 -17.21 -16.57
CA VAL A 56 6.86 -17.73 -15.42
C VAL A 56 5.89 -18.44 -14.47
N PRO A 57 6.38 -19.39 -13.63
CA PRO A 57 5.54 -20.01 -12.62
C PRO A 57 4.81 -18.97 -11.77
N VAL A 58 3.50 -19.12 -11.64
CA VAL A 58 2.65 -18.24 -10.83
C VAL A 58 2.92 -18.54 -9.34
N PRO A 59 3.37 -17.55 -8.54
CA PRO A 59 3.54 -17.70 -7.09
C PRO A 59 2.24 -18.12 -6.40
N GLN A 60 2.34 -18.85 -5.28
CA GLN A 60 1.17 -19.34 -4.57
C GLN A 60 0.29 -18.20 -4.03
N ALA A 61 0.87 -17.14 -3.42
CA ALA A 61 0.12 -15.94 -3.04
C ALA A 61 -0.72 -15.35 -4.19
N CYS A 62 -0.21 -15.36 -5.43
CA CYS A 62 -0.99 -14.89 -6.57
C CYS A 62 -2.20 -15.79 -6.85
N LYS A 63 -2.08 -17.11 -6.67
CA LYS A 63 -3.19 -18.06 -6.84
C LYS A 63 -4.20 -17.92 -5.70
N ASP A 64 -3.73 -17.80 -4.47
CA ASP A 64 -4.58 -17.71 -3.29
C ASP A 64 -5.42 -16.43 -3.33
N HIS A 65 -4.78 -15.28 -3.57
CA HIS A 65 -5.50 -14.01 -3.62
C HIS A 65 -6.30 -13.81 -4.91
N ALA A 66 -5.94 -14.47 -6.02
CA ALA A 66 -6.82 -14.55 -7.19
C ALA A 66 -8.10 -15.33 -6.86
N LYS A 67 -7.98 -16.45 -6.13
CA LYS A 67 -9.13 -17.24 -5.67
C LYS A 67 -10.02 -16.44 -4.73
N ASP A 68 -9.43 -15.67 -3.81
CA ASP A 68 -10.18 -14.77 -2.91
C ASP A 68 -11.00 -13.75 -3.72
N ALA A 69 -10.40 -13.19 -4.77
CA ALA A 69 -11.02 -12.27 -5.72
C ALA A 69 -11.95 -12.94 -6.76
N LYS A 70 -12.27 -14.24 -6.60
CA LYS A 70 -13.17 -15.02 -7.48
C LYS A 70 -12.70 -15.15 -8.93
N CYS A 71 -11.40 -14.99 -9.17
CA CYS A 71 -10.78 -15.27 -10.45
C CYS A 71 -10.49 -16.78 -10.59
N ASP A 72 -10.61 -17.29 -11.82
CA ASP A 72 -10.22 -18.66 -12.15
C ASP A 72 -8.69 -18.79 -12.07
N VAL A 73 -8.21 -19.53 -11.06
CA VAL A 73 -6.78 -19.72 -10.78
C VAL A 73 -6.02 -20.29 -11.98
N SER A 74 -6.68 -21.10 -12.83
CA SER A 74 -6.06 -21.65 -14.05
C SER A 74 -5.75 -20.59 -15.11
N LYS A 75 -6.35 -19.41 -14.99
CA LYS A 75 -6.20 -18.26 -15.89
C LYS A 75 -5.32 -17.15 -15.33
N VAL A 76 -4.75 -17.35 -14.14
CA VAL A 76 -3.76 -16.43 -13.59
C VAL A 76 -2.46 -16.60 -14.37
N THR A 77 -1.93 -15.48 -14.85
CA THR A 77 -0.63 -15.43 -15.54
C THR A 77 0.35 -14.61 -14.73
N ALA A 78 1.64 -14.92 -14.87
CA ALA A 78 2.71 -14.16 -14.23
C ALA A 78 3.75 -13.70 -15.25
N ARG A 79 4.27 -12.49 -15.02
CA ARG A 79 5.39 -11.89 -15.74
C ARG A 79 6.47 -11.53 -14.74
N ARG A 80 7.71 -11.93 -15.04
CA ARG A 80 8.90 -11.45 -14.34
C ARG A 80 9.45 -10.23 -15.08
N VAL A 81 9.55 -9.10 -14.39
CA VAL A 81 10.00 -7.82 -14.97
C VAL A 81 11.24 -7.34 -14.23
N LYS A 82 12.32 -7.10 -14.98
CA LYS A 82 13.51 -6.43 -14.47
C LYS A 82 13.52 -5.00 -14.97
N TYR A 83 13.70 -4.04 -14.06
CA TYR A 83 13.86 -2.63 -14.37
C TYR A 83 15.33 -2.22 -14.24
N ASP A 84 15.77 -1.20 -14.97
CA ASP A 84 17.17 -0.74 -15.00
C ASP A 84 17.66 -0.14 -13.67
N ASP A 85 16.76 0.08 -12.72
CA ASP A 85 17.02 0.55 -11.36
C ASP A 85 17.18 -0.59 -10.33
N CYS A 86 17.09 -1.85 -10.73
CA CYS A 86 17.26 -2.99 -9.82
C CYS A 86 17.90 -4.21 -10.48
N GLU A 87 18.80 -4.88 -9.76
CA GLU A 87 19.40 -6.14 -10.23
C GLU A 87 18.37 -7.29 -10.25
N ASP A 88 17.50 -7.31 -9.23
CA ASP A 88 16.50 -8.34 -9.03
C ASP A 88 15.19 -7.98 -9.74
N PRO A 89 14.50 -8.93 -10.39
CA PRO A 89 13.22 -8.67 -11.03
C PRO A 89 12.05 -8.72 -10.03
N TRP A 90 10.92 -8.10 -10.36
CA TRP A 90 9.64 -8.30 -9.69
C TRP A 90 8.78 -9.31 -10.43
N VAL A 91 7.87 -9.96 -9.69
CA VAL A 91 6.84 -10.82 -10.28
C VAL A 91 5.51 -10.07 -10.24
N LEU A 92 4.91 -9.89 -11.41
CA LEU A 92 3.60 -9.29 -11.60
C LEU A 92 2.64 -10.39 -12.04
N CYS A 93 1.55 -10.56 -11.31
CA CYS A 93 0.51 -11.52 -11.59
C CYS A 93 -0.74 -10.81 -12.09
N ARG A 94 -1.52 -11.51 -12.92
CA ARG A 94 -2.75 -10.95 -13.47
C ARG A 94 -3.74 -12.06 -13.77
N CYS A 95 -4.98 -11.87 -13.31
CA CYS A 95 -6.14 -12.60 -13.82
C CYS A 95 -6.44 -12.17 -15.25
N ASP A 96 -6.77 -13.13 -16.13
CA ASP A 96 -7.00 -12.85 -17.54
C ASP A 96 -8.08 -11.79 -17.79
N ASP A 97 -9.08 -11.73 -16.91
CA ASP A 97 -10.21 -10.81 -16.91
C ASP A 97 -10.00 -9.51 -16.10
N ALA A 98 -8.83 -9.28 -15.52
CA ALA A 98 -8.54 -8.07 -14.74
C ALA A 98 -8.66 -6.80 -15.60
N ASN A 99 -9.18 -5.72 -15.01
CA ASN A 99 -9.39 -4.43 -15.70
C ASN A 99 -8.07 -3.83 -16.21
N MET A 100 -6.99 -3.92 -15.43
CA MET A 100 -5.66 -3.51 -15.87
C MET A 100 -5.03 -4.58 -16.76
N SER A 101 -4.48 -4.18 -17.91
CA SER A 101 -3.60 -5.05 -18.69
C SER A 101 -2.29 -5.33 -17.93
N MET A 102 -1.55 -6.38 -18.32
CA MET A 102 -0.23 -6.63 -17.73
C MET A 102 0.76 -5.47 -17.96
N ASP A 103 0.64 -4.78 -19.10
CA ASP A 103 1.49 -3.63 -19.42
C ASP A 103 1.11 -2.40 -18.61
N THR A 104 -0.19 -2.18 -18.36
CA THR A 104 -0.68 -1.15 -17.44
C THR A 104 -0.17 -1.40 -16.02
N LEU A 105 -0.30 -2.63 -15.52
CA LEU A 105 0.19 -3.04 -14.20
C LEU A 105 1.70 -2.81 -14.08
N GLU A 106 2.47 -3.23 -15.09
CA GLU A 106 3.93 -3.03 -15.14
C GLU A 106 4.32 -1.56 -15.13
N LEU A 107 3.66 -0.73 -15.92
CA LEU A 107 3.95 0.69 -16.04
C LEU A 107 3.64 1.45 -14.75
N ARG A 108 2.47 1.22 -14.16
CA ARG A 108 2.08 1.85 -12.88
C ARG A 108 3.00 1.40 -11.74
N TRP A 109 3.37 0.11 -11.71
CA TRP A 109 4.36 -0.38 -10.75
C TRP A 109 5.74 0.25 -10.95
N ALA A 110 6.16 0.54 -12.19
CA ALA A 110 7.42 1.23 -12.47
C ALA A 110 7.47 2.65 -11.89
N LYS A 111 6.33 3.34 -11.78
CA LYS A 111 6.24 4.70 -11.23
C LYS A 111 6.39 4.76 -9.71
N VAL A 112 6.20 3.64 -9.00
CA VAL A 112 6.50 3.58 -7.56
C VAL A 112 8.02 3.71 -7.37
N PRO A 113 8.51 4.72 -6.61
CA PRO A 113 9.94 4.92 -6.41
C PRO A 113 10.66 3.65 -5.94
N THR A 114 11.80 3.36 -6.56
CA THR A 114 12.51 2.08 -6.40
C THR A 114 12.78 1.67 -4.96
N GLY A 115 13.12 2.62 -4.08
CA GLY A 115 13.39 2.30 -2.68
C GLY A 115 12.14 1.97 -1.86
N ILE A 116 10.96 2.51 -2.23
CA ILE A 116 9.67 2.14 -1.64
C ILE A 116 9.28 0.76 -2.17
N ARG A 117 9.31 0.61 -3.50
CA ARG A 117 9.01 -0.61 -4.23
C ARG A 117 9.88 -1.82 -3.84
N SER A 118 11.07 -1.56 -3.27
CA SER A 118 11.97 -2.59 -2.75
C SER A 118 11.41 -3.36 -1.55
N TYR A 119 10.40 -2.84 -0.86
CA TYR A 119 9.78 -3.52 0.28
C TYR A 119 8.66 -4.50 -0.14
N THR A 120 8.28 -4.50 -1.41
CA THR A 120 7.23 -5.37 -1.95
C THR A 120 7.85 -6.47 -2.82
N GLY A 121 7.36 -7.70 -2.66
CA GLY A 121 7.81 -8.90 -3.38
C GLY A 121 7.12 -9.07 -4.73
N ALA A 122 5.81 -9.30 -4.71
CA ALA A 122 4.99 -9.53 -5.90
C ALA A 122 3.66 -8.77 -5.80
N ILE A 123 3.04 -8.54 -6.96
CA ILE A 123 1.73 -7.88 -7.04
C ILE A 123 0.79 -8.67 -7.95
N LEU A 124 -0.52 -8.50 -7.76
CA LEU A 124 -1.58 -9.13 -8.54
C LEU A 124 -2.61 -8.11 -9.00
N ALA A 125 -3.05 -8.19 -10.25
CA ALA A 125 -4.24 -7.48 -10.73
C ALA A 125 -5.43 -8.43 -10.91
N VAL A 126 -6.59 -8.04 -10.39
CA VAL A 126 -7.87 -8.77 -10.49
C VAL A 126 -8.99 -7.85 -10.95
N LYS A 127 -10.11 -8.45 -11.37
CA LYS A 127 -11.28 -7.71 -11.83
C LYS A 127 -12.10 -7.14 -10.67
N ALA A 128 -12.53 -5.89 -10.79
CA ALA A 128 -13.57 -5.30 -9.94
C ALA A 128 -14.27 -4.13 -10.65
N SER A 129 -15.41 -3.70 -10.10
CA SER A 129 -16.17 -2.54 -10.61
C SER A 129 -15.57 -1.20 -10.24
N GLY A 130 -14.75 -1.15 -9.18
CA GLY A 130 -14.01 0.03 -8.75
C GLY A 130 -12.57 -0.36 -8.38
N CYS A 131 -11.71 0.65 -8.21
CA CYS A 131 -10.36 0.40 -7.73
C CYS A 131 -10.35 0.02 -6.25
N SER A 132 -9.56 -0.99 -5.87
CA SER A 132 -9.08 -1.16 -4.51
C SER A 132 -7.72 -1.83 -4.45
N GLY A 133 -6.99 -1.59 -3.36
CA GLY A 133 -5.70 -2.19 -3.08
C GLY A 133 -5.73 -2.90 -1.74
N LEU A 134 -5.01 -4.02 -1.65
CA LEU A 134 -4.84 -4.79 -0.42
C LEU A 134 -3.38 -5.18 -0.29
N ASN A 135 -2.75 -4.79 0.80
CA ASN A 135 -1.41 -5.25 1.17
C ASN A 135 -1.49 -6.41 2.15
N TYR A 136 -0.81 -7.52 1.84
CA TYR A 136 -0.78 -8.73 2.63
C TYR A 136 0.62 -8.92 3.22
N GLY A 137 0.68 -8.90 4.57
CA GLY A 137 1.91 -9.13 5.34
C GLY A 137 3.04 -8.15 5.03
N GLY A 138 2.75 -6.99 4.44
CA GLY A 138 3.75 -6.01 4.02
C GLY A 138 4.54 -6.41 2.77
N GLN A 139 4.20 -7.49 2.07
CA GLN A 139 5.09 -8.08 1.05
C GLN A 139 4.39 -8.38 -0.27
N PHE A 140 3.07 -8.53 -0.27
CA PHE A 140 2.29 -8.82 -1.46
C PHE A 140 1.15 -7.82 -1.60
N ILE A 141 0.85 -7.38 -2.83
CA ILE A 141 -0.24 -6.43 -3.07
C ILE A 141 -1.20 -6.99 -4.11
N ALA A 142 -2.50 -7.03 -3.79
CA ALA A 142 -3.54 -7.26 -4.78
C ALA A 142 -4.25 -5.94 -5.12
N PHE A 143 -4.31 -5.62 -6.40
CA PHE A 143 -5.08 -4.51 -6.94
C PHE A 143 -6.33 -5.06 -7.64
N SER A 144 -7.49 -4.60 -7.21
CA SER A 144 -8.78 -4.92 -7.81
C SER A 144 -9.24 -3.74 -8.65
N GLY A 145 -9.71 -3.98 -9.88
CA GLY A 145 -10.19 -2.92 -10.76
C GLY A 145 -9.07 -2.17 -11.49
N ASP A 146 -9.38 -0.97 -11.98
CA ASP A 146 -8.42 -0.09 -12.65
C ASP A 146 -7.93 0.99 -11.68
N CYS A 147 -6.78 0.75 -11.05
CA CYS A 147 -6.27 1.60 -9.98
C CYS A 147 -5.25 2.64 -10.43
N ASP A 148 -5.45 3.87 -9.99
CA ASP A 148 -4.56 5.00 -10.23
C ASP A 148 -3.17 4.88 -9.58
N ASP A 149 -2.21 5.66 -10.06
CA ASP A 149 -0.82 5.59 -9.60
C ASP A 149 -0.66 5.98 -8.11
N THR A 150 -1.57 6.80 -7.58
CA THR A 150 -1.60 7.10 -6.14
C THR A 150 -1.91 5.88 -5.28
N VAL A 151 -2.78 4.98 -5.76
CA VAL A 151 -3.13 3.74 -5.05
C VAL A 151 -1.95 2.78 -5.06
N PHE A 152 -1.25 2.67 -6.19
CA PHE A 152 -0.01 1.87 -6.26
C PHE A 152 1.03 2.32 -5.22
N LEU A 153 1.21 3.64 -5.10
CA LEU A 153 2.13 4.22 -4.13
C LEU A 153 1.64 4.07 -2.68
N HIS A 154 0.32 4.17 -2.46
CA HIS A 154 -0.30 3.94 -1.17
C HIS A 154 -0.04 2.50 -0.69
N GLU A 155 -0.36 1.50 -1.52
CA GLU A 155 -0.20 0.10 -1.14
C GLU A 155 1.26 -0.32 -0.97
N ALA A 156 2.16 0.20 -1.81
CA ALA A 156 3.60 0.02 -1.60
C ALA A 156 4.09 0.73 -0.33
N GLY A 157 3.36 1.75 0.11
CA GLY A 157 3.50 2.37 1.41
C GLY A 157 3.32 1.35 2.52
N HIS A 158 2.23 0.57 2.55
CA HIS A 158 2.02 -0.44 3.60
C HIS A 158 3.21 -1.42 3.74
N SER A 159 3.84 -1.80 2.62
CA SER A 159 5.10 -2.55 2.63
C SER A 159 6.26 -1.81 3.29
N LEU A 160 6.40 -0.52 3.00
CA LEU A 160 7.41 0.33 3.64
C LEU A 160 7.06 0.67 5.09
N ASP A 161 5.81 0.65 5.52
CA ASP A 161 5.45 0.95 6.91
C ASP A 161 6.16 -0.03 7.86
N ALA A 162 6.03 -1.33 7.61
CA ALA A 162 6.66 -2.40 8.39
C ALA A 162 6.45 -2.24 9.91
N GLY A 163 5.24 -1.83 10.32
CA GLY A 163 4.85 -1.63 11.72
C GLY A 163 5.22 -0.26 12.31
N PHE A 164 5.87 0.62 11.54
CA PHE A 164 6.25 1.97 12.00
C PHE A 164 5.04 2.78 12.46
N SER A 165 3.92 2.65 11.77
CA SER A 165 2.66 3.32 12.11
C SER A 165 2.09 2.91 13.48
N GLY A 166 2.45 1.73 13.98
CA GLY A 166 2.10 1.28 15.33
C GLY A 166 2.97 1.90 16.44
N GLU A 167 4.10 2.53 16.09
CA GLU A 167 5.03 3.07 17.08
C GLU A 167 4.48 4.33 17.77
N GLN A 168 4.80 4.52 19.05
CA GLN A 168 4.38 5.68 19.83
C GLN A 168 4.80 7.02 19.20
N ARG A 169 5.95 7.07 18.54
CA ARG A 169 6.40 8.30 17.87
C ARG A 169 5.50 8.68 16.69
N TRP A 170 4.92 7.71 15.99
CA TRP A 170 3.98 8.00 14.90
C TRP A 170 2.62 8.39 15.46
N THR A 171 2.03 7.55 16.32
CA THR A 171 0.72 7.83 16.90
C THR A 171 0.71 9.13 17.72
N GLY A 172 1.80 9.43 18.44
CA GLY A 172 2.01 10.71 19.11
C GLY A 172 2.08 11.90 18.15
N ALA A 173 2.72 11.74 16.98
CA ALA A 173 2.75 12.77 15.95
C ALA A 173 1.38 13.00 15.32
N VAL A 174 0.63 11.93 15.03
CA VAL A 174 -0.76 12.04 14.57
C VAL A 174 -1.59 12.82 15.60
N ASN A 175 -1.50 12.46 16.89
CA ASN A 175 -2.22 13.15 17.96
C ASN A 175 -1.88 14.64 18.06
N ASN A 176 -0.61 15.00 17.87
CA ASN A 176 -0.13 16.39 17.90
C ASN A 176 -0.45 17.20 16.63
N SER A 177 -0.82 16.53 15.53
CA SER A 177 -1.30 17.20 14.32
C SER A 177 -2.73 17.70 14.48
N SER A 178 -3.04 18.87 13.91
CA SER A 178 -4.40 19.42 13.92
C SER A 178 -5.28 18.91 12.78
N CYS A 179 -4.74 18.12 11.86
CA CYS A 179 -5.46 17.51 10.74
C CYS A 179 -4.83 16.15 10.36
N VAL A 180 -5.45 15.46 9.41
CA VAL A 180 -4.92 14.28 8.71
C VAL A 180 -4.99 14.51 7.19
N PRO A 181 -4.27 13.72 6.36
CA PRO A 181 -4.25 13.95 4.91
C PRO A 181 -5.65 14.01 4.29
N ASP A 182 -6.47 13.01 4.51
CA ASP A 182 -7.85 12.91 4.04
C ASP A 182 -8.70 12.06 4.99
N ASP A 183 -9.98 11.86 4.68
CA ASP A 183 -10.89 11.10 5.56
C ASP A 183 -10.45 9.66 5.73
N TYR A 184 -9.92 9.05 4.68
CA TYR A 184 -9.42 7.68 4.70
C TYR A 184 -8.25 7.50 5.69
N SER A 185 -7.44 8.54 5.87
CA SER A 185 -6.37 8.59 6.87
C SER A 185 -6.84 8.46 8.32
N ASN A 186 -8.15 8.57 8.60
CA ASN A 186 -8.71 8.32 9.93
C ASN A 186 -9.00 6.84 10.20
N ALA A 187 -8.96 5.96 9.19
CA ALA A 187 -9.34 4.56 9.35
C ALA A 187 -8.40 3.78 10.29
N SER A 188 -7.08 4.03 10.19
CA SER A 188 -6.08 3.44 11.09
C SER A 188 -4.78 4.26 11.06
N PRO A 189 -3.84 4.07 12.01
CA PRO A 189 -2.51 4.67 11.92
C PRO A 189 -1.74 4.26 10.66
N ALA A 190 -1.97 3.04 10.16
CA ALA A 190 -1.35 2.53 8.94
C ALA A 190 -1.86 3.29 7.70
N GLU A 191 -3.19 3.46 7.57
CA GLU A 191 -3.77 4.27 6.49
C GLU A 191 -3.32 5.73 6.58
N ASN A 192 -3.24 6.26 7.79
CA ASN A 192 -2.71 7.59 8.01
C ASN A 192 -1.26 7.72 7.49
N TRP A 193 -0.42 6.74 7.82
CA TRP A 193 0.97 6.72 7.42
C TRP A 193 1.12 6.59 5.90
N THR A 194 0.36 5.72 5.24
CA THR A 194 0.46 5.51 3.79
C THR A 194 -0.04 6.73 3.00
N GLN A 195 -1.07 7.42 3.49
CA GLN A 195 -1.52 8.68 2.89
C GLN A 195 -0.47 9.78 3.03
N ASN A 196 0.20 9.88 4.19
CA ASN A 196 1.34 10.79 4.33
C ASN A 196 2.51 10.39 3.42
N ASN A 197 2.76 9.09 3.22
CA ASN A 197 3.80 8.60 2.31
C ASN A 197 3.54 9.03 0.85
N VAL A 198 2.28 9.01 0.39
CA VAL A 198 1.90 9.55 -0.94
C VAL A 198 2.30 11.02 -1.06
N ILE A 199 1.89 11.86 -0.09
CA ILE A 199 2.18 13.30 -0.10
C ILE A 199 3.69 13.57 -0.07
N VAL A 200 4.43 12.89 0.81
CA VAL A 200 5.88 13.08 0.96
C VAL A 200 6.62 12.67 -0.31
N THR A 201 6.20 11.57 -0.94
CA THR A 201 6.77 11.11 -2.20
C THR A 201 6.54 12.14 -3.30
N TRP A 202 5.30 12.61 -3.48
CA TRP A 202 4.98 13.66 -4.45
C TRP A 202 5.81 14.92 -4.19
N ALA A 203 5.80 15.42 -2.95
CA ALA A 203 6.50 16.64 -2.57
C ALA A 203 7.99 16.55 -2.91
N LYS A 204 8.59 15.38 -2.71
CA LYS A 204 9.99 15.14 -3.02
C LYS A 204 10.30 15.17 -4.52
N GLN A 205 9.47 14.56 -5.35
CA GLN A 205 9.69 14.53 -6.80
C GLN A 205 9.55 15.92 -7.43
N TYR A 206 8.69 16.77 -6.87
CA TYR A 206 8.32 18.06 -7.44
C TYR A 206 8.85 19.27 -6.64
N GLY A 207 10.04 19.15 -6.03
CA GLY A 207 10.81 20.30 -5.55
C GLY A 207 10.77 20.59 -4.05
N GLY A 208 10.17 19.71 -3.26
CA GLY A 208 10.54 19.45 -1.88
C GLY A 208 9.55 19.88 -0.80
N TRP A 209 9.39 19.00 0.18
CA TRP A 209 9.20 19.36 1.59
C TRP A 209 10.49 20.00 2.11
N PRO A 210 10.51 21.16 2.80
CA PRO A 210 9.42 21.91 3.42
C PRO A 210 8.86 23.07 2.57
N LYS A 211 9.21 23.20 1.28
CA LYS A 211 8.65 24.30 0.44
C LYS A 211 7.14 24.19 0.27
N VAL A 212 6.58 22.98 0.33
CA VAL A 212 5.13 22.71 0.39
C VAL A 212 4.49 23.25 1.70
N LEU A 213 5.15 23.12 2.86
CA LEU A 213 4.71 23.77 4.10
C LEU A 213 4.80 25.29 4.03
N ALA A 214 5.91 25.81 3.51
CA ALA A 214 6.18 27.24 3.51
C ALA A 214 5.27 28.03 2.55
N LYS A 215 4.75 27.37 1.50
CA LYS A 215 3.83 27.98 0.53
C LYS A 215 2.35 27.69 0.80
N ASN A 216 2.03 26.65 1.57
CA ASN A 216 0.65 26.29 1.88
C ASN A 216 0.44 26.26 3.39
N SER A 217 -0.06 27.37 3.94
CA SER A 217 -0.38 27.52 5.36
C SER A 217 -1.31 26.42 5.89
N LYS A 218 -2.09 25.77 5.00
CA LYS A 218 -2.98 24.66 5.34
C LYS A 218 -2.22 23.35 5.62
N ALA A 219 -1.10 23.07 4.96
CA ALA A 219 -0.34 21.84 5.19
C ALA A 219 0.44 21.83 6.51
N GLY A 220 0.54 22.99 7.18
CA GLY A 220 1.16 23.12 8.50
C GLY A 220 0.54 22.22 9.57
N CYS A 221 -0.74 21.85 9.43
CA CYS A 221 -1.43 20.96 10.36
C CYS A 221 -0.86 19.53 10.40
N LEU A 222 -0.23 19.06 9.32
CA LEU A 222 0.43 17.76 9.23
C LEU A 222 1.90 17.78 9.69
N LYS A 223 2.43 18.95 10.09
CA LYS A 223 3.87 19.10 10.37
C LYS A 223 4.43 18.04 11.34
N PRO A 224 3.79 17.72 12.48
CA PRO A 224 4.28 16.66 13.38
C PRO A 224 4.48 15.30 12.70
N GLN A 225 3.50 14.84 11.91
CA GLN A 225 3.58 13.58 11.16
C GLN A 225 4.76 13.61 10.17
N PHE A 226 4.88 14.70 9.40
CA PHE A 226 5.94 14.82 8.43
C PHE A 226 7.33 14.98 9.05
N ASP A 227 7.47 15.62 10.22
CA ASP A 227 8.73 15.69 10.94
C ASP A 227 9.21 14.28 11.31
N VAL A 228 8.30 13.40 11.76
CA VAL A 228 8.63 12.01 12.09
C VAL A 228 9.09 11.23 10.86
N ILE A 229 8.39 11.35 9.72
CA ILE A 229 8.80 10.74 8.46
C ILE A 229 10.18 11.24 8.00
N ASN A 230 10.42 12.55 8.07
CA ASN A 230 11.67 13.16 7.63
C ASN A 230 12.84 12.91 8.57
N ASN A 231 12.60 12.53 9.82
CA ASN A 231 13.67 12.20 10.75
C ASN A 231 13.99 10.70 10.77
N ASP A 232 13.13 9.86 10.19
CA ASP A 232 13.40 8.43 10.09
C ASP A 232 14.39 8.10 8.96
N LYS A 233 15.53 7.49 9.33
CA LYS A 233 16.61 7.12 8.40
C LYS A 233 16.15 6.07 7.37
N ARG A 234 15.35 5.09 7.76
CA ARG A 234 14.89 4.02 6.88
C ARG A 234 13.94 4.57 5.82
N ILE A 235 12.96 5.36 6.23
CA ILE A 235 11.99 5.99 5.33
C ILE A 235 12.72 6.95 4.39
N ARG A 236 13.63 7.79 4.90
CA ARG A 236 14.45 8.65 4.05
C ARG A 236 15.29 7.87 3.05
N THR A 237 15.84 6.73 3.44
CA THR A 237 16.64 5.89 2.54
C THR A 237 15.76 5.36 1.41
N ALA A 238 14.59 4.80 1.72
CA ALA A 238 13.63 4.32 0.73
C ALA A 238 13.18 5.44 -0.23
N GLN A 239 12.83 6.59 0.31
CA GLN A 239 12.40 7.75 -0.45
C GLN A 239 13.52 8.31 -1.36
N ASN A 240 14.80 8.21 -0.98
CA ASN A 240 15.94 8.79 -1.72
C ASN A 240 16.58 7.82 -2.70
N ALA A 241 16.28 6.53 -2.60
CA ALA A 241 16.99 5.51 -3.33
C ALA A 241 16.84 5.72 -4.84
N LYS A 242 17.96 5.62 -5.56
CA LYS A 242 18.01 5.62 -7.03
C LYS A 242 18.16 4.22 -7.61
N LYS A 243 18.48 3.26 -6.75
CA LYS A 243 18.52 1.83 -7.03
C LYS A 243 17.77 1.09 -5.95
N CYS A 244 17.29 -0.10 -6.26
CA CYS A 244 16.56 -0.91 -5.28
C CYS A 244 17.41 -1.25 -4.06
N LEU A 245 16.76 -1.35 -2.91
CA LEU A 245 17.35 -1.75 -1.64
C LEU A 245 17.27 -3.27 -1.55
N ARG A 246 18.24 -3.95 -2.17
CA ARG A 246 18.24 -5.42 -2.34
C ARG A 246 18.01 -6.20 -1.05
N ASN A 247 18.64 -5.77 0.04
CA ASN A 247 18.49 -6.39 1.37
C ASN A 247 17.13 -6.13 2.05
N LYS A 248 16.23 -5.39 1.41
CA LYS A 248 14.85 -5.15 1.86
C LYS A 248 13.81 -5.91 1.05
N ARG A 249 14.23 -6.55 -0.04
CA ARG A 249 13.34 -7.30 -0.91
C ARG A 249 12.84 -8.56 -0.20
N PRO A 250 11.52 -8.77 -0.14
CA PRO A 250 10.96 -10.06 0.23
C PRO A 250 11.51 -11.15 -0.69
N PRO A 251 11.98 -12.29 -0.16
CA PRO A 251 12.37 -13.41 -0.99
C PRO A 251 11.13 -13.98 -1.70
N LEU A 252 11.25 -14.22 -3.01
CA LEU A 252 10.15 -14.75 -3.83
C LEU A 252 9.65 -16.14 -3.36
N THR A 253 10.49 -16.88 -2.62
CA THR A 253 10.19 -18.19 -2.07
C THR A 253 9.31 -18.15 -0.82
N ASN A 254 9.21 -17.01 -0.14
CA ASN A 254 8.42 -16.88 1.08
C ASN A 254 7.01 -16.35 0.81
N LEU A 255 6.59 -16.25 -0.46
CA LEU A 255 5.23 -15.84 -0.83
C LEU A 255 4.16 -16.95 -0.62
N ASP A 256 4.47 -17.94 0.22
CA ASP A 256 3.52 -18.90 0.79
C ASP A 256 3.18 -18.38 2.21
N PHE A 257 2.18 -17.52 2.35
CA PHE A 257 1.81 -16.97 3.66
C PHE A 257 0.55 -17.65 4.21
N ASP A 258 0.72 -18.36 5.32
CA ASP A 258 -0.36 -18.68 6.25
C ASP A 258 -0.76 -17.39 7.00
N GLN A 259 -2.07 -17.18 7.10
CA GLN A 259 -2.81 -16.05 7.68
C GLN A 259 -2.05 -15.13 8.67
N GLN A 260 -1.84 -13.86 8.29
CA GLN A 260 -1.77 -12.75 9.24
C GLN A 260 -2.11 -11.38 8.62
N GLU A 261 -2.98 -10.66 9.32
CA GLU A 261 -3.52 -9.30 9.09
C GLU A 261 -3.70 -8.86 7.63
N VAL A 262 -4.91 -9.12 7.11
CA VAL A 262 -5.42 -8.47 5.92
C VAL A 262 -5.93 -7.07 6.31
N ILE A 263 -5.17 -6.03 5.97
CA ILE A 263 -5.70 -4.67 6.00
C ILE A 263 -6.52 -4.50 4.71
N SER A 264 -7.85 -4.52 4.82
CA SER A 264 -8.74 -4.43 3.66
C SER A 264 -9.55 -3.16 3.55
N CYS A 265 -9.58 -2.56 2.34
CA CYS A 265 -10.38 -1.37 2.07
C CYS A 265 -10.97 -1.33 0.64
N ASN A 266 -12.27 -1.00 0.59
CA ASN A 266 -13.03 -0.68 -0.63
C ASN A 266 -12.99 0.83 -0.85
N PHE A 267 -12.63 1.28 -2.07
CA PHE A 267 -12.82 2.67 -2.46
C PHE A 267 -14.27 2.83 -2.94
N THR A 268 -15.12 3.50 -2.15
CA THR A 268 -16.32 4.10 -2.71
C THR A 268 -15.96 5.46 -3.27
N THR A 269 -16.02 5.59 -4.60
CA THR A 269 -16.05 6.90 -5.26
C THR A 269 -17.19 7.75 -4.66
N PRO A 270 -17.03 9.07 -4.52
CA PRO A 270 -18.13 9.95 -4.14
C PRO A 270 -19.31 9.73 -5.11
N ARG A 271 -20.52 9.50 -4.57
CA ARG A 271 -21.74 9.52 -5.37
C ARG A 271 -21.81 10.86 -6.08
N GLU A 272 -21.95 10.82 -7.40
CA GLU A 272 -22.45 11.97 -8.15
C GLU A 272 -23.83 12.32 -7.57
N ASN A 273 -23.96 13.54 -7.06
CA ASN A 273 -25.26 14.12 -6.77
C ASN A 273 -25.97 14.29 -8.11
N GLY A 274 -26.93 13.40 -8.40
CA GLY A 274 -27.94 13.64 -9.41
C GLY A 274 -28.98 14.59 -8.82
N ASP A 275 -29.02 15.80 -9.39
CA ASP A 275 -30.20 16.66 -9.35
C ASP A 275 -31.36 15.96 -10.07
N GLU A 276 -32.46 15.72 -9.35
CA GLU A 276 -33.87 15.87 -9.76
C GLU A 276 -34.81 15.61 -8.56
#